data_AF-A0A0Q7JLC9-F1
#
_entry.id   AF-A0A0Q7JLC9-F1
#
_cell.length_a   1.000
_cell.length_b   1.000
_cell.length_c   1.000
_cell.angle_alpha   90.00
_cell.angle_beta   90.00
_cell.angle_gamma   90.00
#
_symmetry.space_group_name_H-M   'P 1'
#
loop_
_entity.id
_entity.type
_entity.pdbx_description
1 polymer ?
#
loop_
_entity_poly.entity_id
_entity_poly.type
_entity_poly.pdbx_seq_one_letter_code
_entity_poly.pdbx_strand_id
1 'polypeptide(L)'
;MEVNLAATFHNKDNLEQAAEVLKLQGVLDIKFDNGVVPSSDQQADSFIQSVDSFAAEPSFALMVSVEKSRYRQAEDTIIKYGGQLH
;
A
#
# COMPACT_ATOMS: atom_id res chain seq x y z
N MET A 1 -0.09 16.66 -14.25
CA MET A 1 0.16 17.03 -12.84
C MET A 1 -0.06 15.78 -12.02
N GLU A 2 0.99 15.27 -11.38
CA GLU A 2 0.97 14.05 -10.58
C GLU A 2 0.48 14.33 -9.16
N VAL A 3 -0.25 13.38 -8.58
CA VAL A 3 -0.76 13.42 -7.21
C VAL A 3 -0.53 12.05 -6.56
N ASN A 4 -0.08 12.04 -5.32
CA ASN A 4 0.13 10.82 -4.55
C ASN A 4 -1.03 10.64 -3.56
N LEU A 5 -1.58 9.43 -3.53
CA LEU A 5 -2.60 8.98 -2.60
C LEU A 5 -1.95 7.99 -1.65
N ALA A 6 -2.06 8.23 -0.35
CA ALA A 6 -1.65 7.28 0.68
C ALA A 6 -2.91 6.72 1.34
N ALA A 7 -2.98 5.40 1.44
CA ALA A 7 -4.10 4.69 2.04
C ALA A 7 -3.61 3.59 2.96
N THR A 8 -4.39 3.31 4.01
CA THR A 8 -4.16 2.21 4.93
C THR A 8 -5.32 1.21 4.84
N PHE A 9 -4.99 -0.07 4.87
CA PHE A 9 -5.95 -1.16 4.79
C PHE A 9 -5.79 -2.07 6.01
N HIS A 10 -6.91 -2.54 6.55
CA HIS A 10 -6.91 -3.50 7.66
C HIS A 10 -6.75 -4.96 7.18
N ASN A 11 -6.93 -5.19 5.88
CA ASN A 11 -6.84 -6.51 5.28
C ASN A 11 -5.95 -6.45 4.03
N LYS A 12 -5.01 -7.41 3.94
CA LYS A 12 -4.09 -7.54 2.82
C LYS A 12 -4.84 -7.89 1.52
N ASP A 13 -5.85 -8.76 1.59
CA ASP A 13 -6.65 -9.12 0.40
C ASP A 13 -7.31 -7.89 -0.22
N ASN A 14 -7.83 -6.98 0.61
CA ASN A 14 -8.45 -5.74 0.16
C ASN A 14 -7.44 -4.79 -0.48
N LEU A 15 -6.23 -4.71 0.09
CA LEU A 15 -5.14 -3.91 -0.47
C LEU A 15 -4.71 -4.46 -1.84
N GLU A 16 -4.54 -5.78 -1.96
CA GLU A 16 -4.13 -6.41 -3.22
C GLU A 16 -5.19 -6.18 -4.31
N GLN A 17 -6.48 -6.38 -3.98
CA GLN A 17 -7.59 -6.08 -4.89
C GLN A 17 -7.65 -4.61 -5.30
N ALA A 18 -7.49 -3.68 -4.34
CA ALA A 18 -7.48 -2.26 -4.64
C ALA A 18 -6.33 -1.92 -5.59
N ALA A 19 -5.13 -2.45 -5.33
CA ALA A 19 -3.96 -2.19 -6.16
C ALA A 19 -4.08 -2.77 -7.57
N GLU A 20 -4.68 -3.95 -7.74
CA GLU A 20 -4.97 -4.49 -9.07
C GLU A 20 -5.91 -3.58 -9.85
N VAL A 21 -6.99 -3.11 -9.23
CA VAL A 21 -7.91 -2.18 -9.90
C VAL A 21 -7.24 -0.85 -10.22
N LEU A 22 -6.41 -0.33 -9.33
CA LEU A 22 -5.64 0.89 -9.58
C LEU A 22 -4.67 0.69 -10.76
N LYS A 23 -3.98 -0.45 -10.86
CA LYS A 23 -3.17 -0.78 -12.05
C LYS A 23 -4.00 -0.77 -13.33
N LEU A 24 -5.18 -1.38 -13.31
CA LEU A 24 -6.10 -1.39 -14.46
C LEU A 24 -6.61 0.02 -14.81
N GLN A 25 -6.73 0.89 -13.83
CA GLN A 25 -7.08 2.30 -14.01
C GLN A 25 -5.92 3.16 -14.53
N GLY A 26 -4.75 2.58 -14.79
CA GLY A 26 -3.61 3.30 -15.38
C GLY A 26 -3.00 4.32 -14.44
N VAL A 27 -2.82 3.95 -13.17
CA VAL A 27 -2.01 4.73 -12.23
C VAL A 27 -0.54 4.73 -12.65
N LEU A 28 0.19 5.77 -12.24
CA LEU A 28 1.58 5.99 -12.62
C LEU A 28 2.53 5.07 -11.86
N ASP A 29 2.28 4.90 -10.56
CA ASP A 29 3.10 4.04 -9.69
C ASP A 29 2.27 3.53 -8.50
N ILE A 30 2.65 2.36 -7.96
CA ILE A 30 2.06 1.80 -6.74
C ILE A 30 3.16 1.21 -5.87
N LYS A 31 3.20 1.63 -4.61
CA LYS A 31 4.10 1.15 -3.57
C LYS A 31 3.30 0.56 -2.42
N PHE A 32 3.78 -0.56 -1.90
CA PHE A 32 3.21 -1.24 -0.75
C PHE A 32 4.17 -1.09 0.41
N ASP A 33 3.70 -0.51 1.50
CA ASP A 33 4.40 -0.49 2.77
C ASP A 33 3.75 -1.56 3.66
N ASN A 34 4.14 -2.80 3.39
CA ASN A 34 3.87 -3.92 4.29
C ASN A 34 5.04 -3.96 5.27
N GLY A 35 4.80 -3.63 6.54
CA GLY A 35 5.82 -3.53 7.58
C GLY A 35 6.75 -4.75 7.77
N VAL A 36 6.52 -5.89 7.10
CA VAL A 36 7.50 -6.97 6.93
C VAL A 36 7.14 -7.74 5.64
N VAL A 37 8.00 -7.69 4.61
CA VAL A 37 8.54 -8.89 3.94
C VAL A 37 9.88 -8.52 3.26
N PRO A 38 11.05 -8.96 3.77
CA PRO A 38 12.26 -9.00 2.96
C PRO A 38 12.17 -10.23 2.06
N SER A 39 11.78 -10.06 0.81
CA SER A 39 11.92 -11.11 -0.20
C SER A 39 12.74 -10.57 -1.34
N SER A 40 14.05 -10.79 -1.29
CA SER A 40 14.74 -11.65 -2.26
C SER A 40 16.22 -11.76 -1.89
N ASP A 41 16.67 -13.00 -1.79
CA ASP A 41 18.05 -13.44 -2.02
C ASP A 41 19.18 -12.64 -1.35
N GLN A 42 19.48 -12.95 -0.09
CA GLN A 42 20.88 -13.03 0.32
C GLN A 42 21.04 -13.90 1.57
N GLN A 43 21.84 -14.95 1.37
CA GLN A 43 22.33 -15.83 2.40
C GLN A 43 22.95 -15.04 3.56
N ALA A 44 22.72 -15.58 4.77
CA ALA A 44 23.57 -15.49 5.94
C ALA A 44 23.68 -14.13 6.67
N ASP A 45 23.60 -14.25 8.00
CA ASP A 45 24.14 -13.33 9.00
C ASP A 45 23.54 -11.92 9.07
N SER A 46 22.42 -11.80 9.78
CA SER A 46 22.46 -11.22 11.14
C SER A 46 21.04 -11.01 11.63
N PHE A 47 20.64 -11.90 12.54
CA PHE A 47 19.64 -11.60 13.55
C PHE A 47 20.08 -10.32 14.31
N ILE A 48 19.08 -9.59 14.82
CA ILE A 48 19.16 -8.39 15.67
C ILE A 48 19.10 -7.06 14.90
N GLN A 49 17.88 -6.56 14.70
CA GLN A 49 17.51 -5.27 15.31
C GLN A 49 15.99 -5.12 15.46
N SER A 50 15.55 -5.31 16.72
CA SER A 50 14.45 -4.60 17.41
C SER A 50 13.11 -4.53 16.67
N VAL A 51 12.15 -5.42 16.90
CA VAL A 51 11.30 -5.44 18.12
C VAL A 51 11.01 -4.05 18.69
N ASP A 52 10.25 -3.24 17.95
CA ASP A 52 9.30 -2.31 18.57
C ASP A 52 7.89 -2.80 18.21
N SER A 53 7.49 -3.85 18.93
CA SER A 53 6.14 -4.37 18.95
C SER A 53 5.29 -3.44 19.82
N PHE A 54 4.88 -2.29 19.28
CA PHE A 54 3.65 -1.67 19.75
C PHE A 54 2.49 -2.24 18.95
N ALA A 55 1.46 -2.64 19.67
CA ALA A 55 0.24 -3.28 19.20
C ALA A 55 -0.53 -2.40 18.19
N ALA A 56 -0.01 -2.26 16.98
CA ALA A 56 -0.77 -1.79 15.84
C ALA A 56 -1.44 -3.02 15.23
N GLU A 57 -2.77 -2.98 15.13
CA GLU A 57 -3.48 -3.92 14.28
C GLU A 57 -2.79 -3.98 12.90
N PRO A 58 -2.72 -5.16 12.25
CA PRO A 58 -2.03 -5.30 10.98
C PRO A 58 -2.65 -4.32 9.97
N SER A 59 -1.96 -3.21 9.77
CA SER A 59 -2.36 -2.14 8.87
C SER A 59 -1.36 -2.14 7.74
N PHE A 60 -1.88 -2.33 6.54
CA PHE A 60 -1.10 -2.42 5.32
C PHE A 60 -1.21 -1.09 4.59
N ALA A 61 -0.09 -0.42 4.39
CA ALA A 61 -0.08 0.89 3.73
C ALA A 61 0.15 0.72 2.22
N LEU A 62 -0.58 1.53 1.46
CA LEU A 62 -0.56 1.58 0.01
C LEU A 62 -0.34 3.04 -0.40
N MET A 63 0.70 3.29 -1.19
CA MET A 63 0.95 4.60 -1.77
C MET A 63 0.84 4.52 -3.28
N VAL A 64 -0.01 5.34 -3.89
CA VAL A 64 -0.35 5.28 -5.30
C VAL A 64 -0.15 6.65 -5.92
N SER A 65 0.64 6.72 -6.98
CA SER A 65 0.85 7.93 -7.76
C SER A 65 -0.09 7.92 -8.95
N VAL A 66 -0.91 8.96 -9.09
CA VAL A 66 -1.91 9.10 -10.15
C VAL A 66 -1.84 10.46 -10.81
N GLU A 67 -2.37 10.56 -12.02
CA GLU A 67 -2.64 11.87 -12.59
C GLU A 67 -3.78 12.57 -11.84
N LYS A 68 -3.68 13.90 -11.67
CA LYS A 68 -4.70 14.72 -11.02
C LYS A 68 -6.11 14.53 -11.60
N SER A 69 -6.22 14.21 -12.89
CA SER A 69 -7.49 13.90 -13.58
C SER A 69 -8.15 12.62 -13.06
N ARG A 70 -7.36 11.68 -12.54
CA ARG A 70 -7.80 10.36 -12.06
C ARG A 70 -7.85 10.26 -10.54
N TYR A 71 -7.48 11.32 -9.82
CA TYR A 71 -7.45 11.38 -8.35
C TYR A 71 -8.74 10.84 -7.72
N ARG A 72 -9.90 11.39 -8.11
CA ARG A 72 -11.19 10.95 -7.56
C ARG A 72 -11.50 9.48 -7.82
N GLN A 73 -11.13 8.98 -9.00
CA GLN A 73 -11.39 7.59 -9.36
C GLN A 73 -10.55 6.62 -8.52
N ALA A 74 -9.28 6.99 -8.29
CA ALA A 74 -8.38 6.22 -7.44
C ALA A 74 -8.81 6.27 -5.97
N GLU A 75 -9.21 7.45 -5.47
CA GLU A 75 -9.81 7.65 -4.15
C GLU A 75 -11.07 6.80 -3.95
N ASP A 76 -12.04 6.87 -4.87
CA ASP A 76 -13.27 6.07 -4.81
C ASP A 76 -12.97 4.57 -4.79
N THR A 77 -11.95 4.14 -5.54
CA THR A 77 -11.51 2.74 -5.58
C THR A 77 -10.96 2.32 -4.23
N ILE A 78 -10.03 3.09 -3.65
CA ILE A 78 -9.45 2.82 -2.34
C ILE A 78 -10.54 2.69 -1.28
N ILE A 79 -11.48 3.66 -1.23
CA ILE A 79 -12.58 3.66 -0.27
C ILE A 79 -13.51 2.46 -0.49
N LYS A 80 -13.80 2.10 -1.75
CA LYS A 80 -14.65 0.94 -2.10
C LYS A 80 -14.08 -0.38 -1.58
N TYR A 81 -12.76 -0.52 -1.57
CA TYR A 81 -12.08 -1.72 -1.03
C TYR A 81 -11.79 -1.61 0.48
N GLY A 82 -12.30 -0.58 1.16
CA GLY A 82 -12.15 -0.41 2.61
C GLY A 82 -10.80 0.17 3.03
N GLY A 83 -10.09 0.83 2.11
CA GLY A 83 -8.92 1.62 2.41
C GLY A 83 -9.29 2.98 2.99
N GLN A 84 -8.48 3.46 3.93
CA GLN A 84 -8.62 4.78 4.55
C GLN A 84 -7.51 5.70 4.05
N LEU A 85 -7.89 6.80 3.41
CA LEU A 85 -6.94 7.79 2.90
C LEU A 85 -6.38 8.67 4.03
N HIS A 86 -5.10 9.03 3.92
CA HIS A 86 -4.36 9.89 4.85
C HIS A 86 -3.73 11.10 4.14
#